data_AF-A0A2E5Q6T2-F1
#
_entry.id   AF-A0A2E5Q6T2-F1
#
_cell.length_a   1.000
_cell.length_b   1.000
_cell.length_c   1.000
_cell.angle_alpha   90.00
_cell.angle_beta   90.00
_cell.angle_gamma   90.00
#
_symmetry.space_group_name_H-M   'P 1'
#
loop_
_entity.id
_entity.type
_entity.pdbx_description
1 polymer ?
#
loop_
_entity_poly.entity_id
_entity_poly.type
_entity_poly.pdbx_seq_one_letter_code
_entity_poly.pdbx_strand_id
1 'polypeptide(L)' 'MAGIGPGPFCAMLLADMGADVVRVDRKGTKASAGPSYNILNRGRRSIALDLKQSEDVEI' A
#
# COMPACT_ATOMS: atom_id res chain seq x y z
N MET A 1 6.85 2.87 -2.93
CA MET A 1 6.09 2.21 -4.01
C MET A 1 6.09 0.72 -3.72
N ALA A 2 4.94 0.16 -3.32
CA ALA A 2 4.82 -1.19 -2.74
C ALA A 2 4.66 -2.31 -3.80
N GLY A 3 5.43 -2.24 -4.90
CA GLY A 3 5.32 -3.15 -6.03
C GLY A 3 4.50 -2.59 -7.20
N ILE A 4 4.70 -3.16 -8.39
CA ILE A 4 4.07 -2.76 -9.65
C ILE A 4 3.27 -3.96 -10.17
N GLY A 5 2.03 -3.76 -10.62
CA GLY A 5 1.24 -4.78 -11.34
C GLY A 5 0.69 -5.91 -10.46
N PRO A 6 1.25 -7.14 -10.50
CA PRO A 6 0.65 -8.32 -9.87
C PRO A 6 0.41 -8.23 -8.37
N GLY A 7 1.37 -7.71 -7.60
CA GLY A 7 1.24 -7.62 -6.13
C GLY A 7 0.07 -6.72 -5.70
N PRO A 8 0.03 -5.44 -6.15
CA PRO A 8 -1.10 -4.55 -5.90
C PRO A 8 -2.44 -5.08 -6.44
N PHE A 9 -2.44 -5.78 -7.59
CA PHE A 9 -3.65 -6.35 -8.18
C PHE A 9 -4.22 -7.49 -7.34
N CYS A 10 -3.39 -8.42 -6.87
CA CYS A 10 -3.82 -9.49 -5.97
C CYS A 10 -4.41 -8.91 -4.66
N ALA A 11 -3.70 -7.95 -4.06
CA ALA A 11 -4.16 -7.28 -2.85
C ALA A 11 -5.50 -6.54 -3.05
N MET A 12 -5.71 -5.93 -4.22
CA MET A 12 -6.98 -5.32 -4.60
C MET A 12 -8.11 -6.35 -4.65
N LEU A 13 -7.89 -7.50 -5.30
CA LEU A 13 -8.91 -8.56 -5.38
C LEU A 13 -9.27 -9.10 -3.99
N LEU A 14 -8.28 -9.29 -3.12
CA LEU A 14 -8.53 -9.70 -1.73
C LEU A 14 -9.41 -8.68 -1.00
N ALA A 15 -9.12 -7.39 -1.15
CA ALA A 15 -9.92 -6.33 -0.55
C ALA A 15 -11.33 -6.26 -1.12
N ASP A 16 -11.49 -6.41 -2.44
CA ASP A 16 -12.79 -6.45 -3.11
C ASP A 16 -13.64 -7.65 -2.64
N MET A 17 -13.00 -8.75 -2.21
CA MET A 17 -13.66 -9.92 -1.59
C MET A 17 -13.92 -9.76 -0.09
N GLY A 18 -13.66 -8.59 0.51
CA GLY A 18 -13.97 -8.27 1.90
C GLY A 18 -12.81 -8.45 2.88
N ALA A 19 -11.59 -8.72 2.42
CA ALA A 19 -10.43 -8.73 3.30
C ALA A 19 -10.06 -7.30 3.75
N ASP A 20 -9.68 -7.14 5.01
CA ASP A 20 -9.09 -5.89 5.49
C ASP A 20 -7.61 -5.85 5.10
N VAL A 21 -7.30 -5.12 4.03
CA VAL A 21 -5.96 -5.05 3.46
C VAL A 21 -5.33 -3.69 3.73
N VAL A 22 -4.20 -3.71 4.45
CA VAL A 22 -3.36 -2.53 4.71
C VAL A 22 -2.11 -2.62 3.85
N ARG A 23 -1.85 -1.57 3.07
CA ARG A 23 -0.67 -1.42 2.23
C ARG A 23 0.40 -0.62 2.99
N VAL A 24 1.58 -1.20 3.15
CA VAL A 24 2.74 -0.51 3.74
C VAL A 24 3.54 0.20 2.66
N ASP A 25 3.65 1.51 2.77
CA ASP A 25 4.50 2.36 1.94
C ASP A 25 5.80 2.71 2.65
N ARG A 26 6.84 2.95 1.84
CA ARG A 26 8.08 3.52 2.35
C ARG A 26 7.90 5.02 2.61
N LYS A 27 8.16 5.47 3.85
CA LYS A 27 8.21 6.90 4.21
C LYS A 27 9.07 7.71 3.24
N GLY A 28 8.63 8.93 2.93
CA GLY A 28 9.33 9.85 2.01
C GLY A 28 9.16 9.53 0.51
N THR A 29 8.50 8.44 0.13
CA THR A 29 8.20 8.18 -1.28
C THR A 29 7.05 9.08 -1.73
N LYS A 30 7.29 9.98 -2.70
CA LYS A 30 6.19 10.67 -3.39
C LYS A 30 5.30 9.62 -4.05
N ALA A 31 3.99 9.67 -3.79
CA ALA A 31 3.03 8.78 -4.44
C ALA A 31 3.25 8.88 -5.97
N SER A 32 3.61 7.76 -6.61
CA SER A 32 3.78 7.75 -8.07
C SER A 32 2.39 7.88 -8.69
N ALA A 33 2.16 9.03 -9.31
CA ALA A 33 0.87 9.52 -9.79
C ALA A 33 -0.11 9.89 -8.66
N GLY A 34 -0.72 11.06 -8.80
CA GLY A 34 -1.72 11.58 -7.87
C GLY A 34 -2.91 10.61 -7.69
N PRO A 35 -3.77 10.87 -6.69
CA PRO A 35 -4.85 9.97 -6.27
C PRO A 35 -5.77 9.49 -7.40
N SER A 36 -5.83 10.19 -8.52
CA SER A 36 -6.69 9.89 -9.68
C SER A 36 -6.25 8.72 -10.58
N TYR A 37 -5.02 8.19 -10.47
CA TYR A 37 -4.48 7.25 -11.48
C TYR A 37 -4.10 5.84 -11.00
N ASN A 38 -4.14 5.55 -9.69
CA ASN A 38 -3.69 4.25 -9.19
C ASN A 38 -4.85 3.35 -8.75
N ILE A 39 -5.63 2.88 -9.74
CA ILE A 39 -6.85 2.09 -9.54
C ILE A 39 -6.62 0.82 -8.71
N LEU A 40 -5.39 0.30 -8.74
CA LEU A 40 -4.99 -0.89 -7.97
C LEU A 40 -5.04 -0.64 -6.46
N ASN A 41 -5.05 0.61 -5.99
CA ASN A 41 -5.10 0.93 -4.56
C ASN A 41 -6.53 1.01 -3.99
N ARG A 42 -7.57 0.84 -4.81
CA ARG A 42 -8.98 0.76 -4.35
C ARG A 42 -9.14 -0.28 -3.24
N GLY A 43 -10.04 0.01 -2.30
CA GLY A 43 -10.46 -0.92 -1.25
C GLY A 43 -9.43 -1.11 -0.13
N ARG A 44 -8.30 -0.41 -0.17
CA ARG A 44 -7.17 -0.65 0.74
C ARG A 44 -6.77 0.61 1.49
N ARG A 45 -6.50 0.45 2.78
CA ARG A 45 -5.89 1.48 3.62
C ARG A 45 -4.38 1.47 3.40
N SER A 46 -3.70 2.57 3.71
CA SER A 46 -2.24 2.60 3.64
C SER A 46 -1.60 3.33 4.79
N ILE A 47 -0.44 2.83 5.22
CA ILE A 47 0.43 3.42 6.22
C ILE A 47 1.82 3.59 5.62
N ALA A 48 2.48 4.71 5.92
CA ALA A 48 3.85 4.94 5.51
C ALA A 48 4.79 4.65 6.69
N LEU A 49 5.66 3.64 6.54
CA LEU A 49 6.64 3.20 7.53
C LEU A 49 8.06 3.26 6.94
N ASP A 50 9.04 3.50 7.79
CA ASP A 50 10.46 3.26 7.52
C ASP A 50 10.90 2.04 8.33
N LEU A 51 10.85 0.87 7.69
CA LEU A 51 11.19 -0.42 8.31
C LEU A 51 12.66 -0.56 8.74
N LYS A 52 13.45 0.51 8.64
CA LYS A 52 14.81 0.61 9.18
C LYS A 52 14.85 1.23 10.58
N GLN A 53 13.78 1.91 10.99
CA GLN A 53 13.63 2.47 12.33
C GLN A 53 12.97 1.42 13.22
N SER A 54 13.54 1.17 14.39
CA SER A 54 12.99 0.23 15.37
C SER A 54 11.55 0.57 15.72
N GLU A 55 11.23 1.86 15.84
CA GLU A 55 9.92 2.34 16.26
C GLU A 55 8.83 2.00 15.23
N ASP A 56 9.17 1.90 13.95
CA ASP A 56 8.22 1.59 12.88
C ASP A 56 8.03 0.08 12.68
N VAL A 57 8.97 -0.75 13.14
CA VAL A 57 8.89 -2.22 13.07
C VAL A 57 7.94 -2.77 14.14
N GLU A 58 7.80 -2.06 15.26
CA GLU A 58 6.95 -2.44 16.41
C GLU A 58 5.49 -1.95 16.28
N ILE A 59 5.10 -1.40 15.12
CA ILE A 59 3.74 -0.88 14.84
C ILE A 59 2.78 -1.99 14.40
#